data_AF-A0A9R1R7U9-F1
#
_entry.id   AF-A0A9R1R7U9-F1
#
_cell.length_a   1.000
_cell.length_b   1.000
_cell.length_c   1.000
_cell.angle_alpha   90.00
_cell.angle_beta   90.00
_cell.angle_gamma   90.00
#
_symmetry.space_group_name_H-M   'P 1'
#
loop_
_entity.id
_entity.type
_entity.pdbx_description
1 polymer ?
#
loop_
_entity_poly.entity_id
_entity_poly.type
_entity_poly.pdbx_seq_one_letter_code
_entity_poly.pdbx_strand_id
1 'polypeptide(L)'
;MDLSNLTLVLRAALSHAPEERKAAEASLEQLQYTQQHLVRLLQIIVDGSCDMAVRQVASIHFKNFVSKAWSPIDPDETRKIPEGDKSMVRENILGFVTQLPPLLRAQLGESIKTLILADYPEQWPSLLHWVTHNMESQDQIFGALYVLRILSRKYEFKSEEERIPLYQIVEECFPRLLNIFSTLVQIVNPPIEVADLIKLICKIFWSSIY
;
A
#
# COMPACT_ATOMS: atom_id res chain seq x y z
N MET A 1 -21.21 9.77 -4.24
CA MET A 1 -20.66 11.00 -4.86
C MET A 1 -19.89 10.60 -6.11
N ASP A 2 -19.97 11.32 -7.22
CA ASP A 2 -19.14 11.02 -8.40
C ASP A 2 -17.67 11.47 -8.20
N LEU A 3 -16.78 11.04 -9.10
CA LEU A 3 -15.34 11.30 -8.99
C LEU A 3 -15.01 12.80 -9.13
N SER A 4 -15.76 13.50 -9.97
CA SER A 4 -15.61 14.94 -10.23
C SER A 4 -15.92 15.77 -8.97
N ASN A 5 -17.03 15.49 -8.28
CA ASN A 5 -17.36 16.20 -7.04
C ASN A 5 -16.35 15.90 -5.93
N LEU A 6 -15.89 14.65 -5.80
CA LEU A 6 -14.86 14.33 -4.81
C LEU A 6 -13.55 15.09 -5.09
N THR A 7 -13.16 15.21 -6.35
CA THR A 7 -11.99 16.00 -6.78
C THR A 7 -12.13 17.47 -6.42
N LEU A 8 -13.33 18.05 -6.57
CA LEU A 8 -13.62 19.43 -6.15
C LEU A 8 -13.49 19.61 -4.64
N VAL A 9 -14.04 18.68 -3.85
CA VAL A 9 -13.92 18.72 -2.38
C VAL A 9 -12.45 18.61 -1.96
N LEU A 10 -11.68 17.70 -2.55
CA LEU A 10 -10.24 17.56 -2.28
C LEU A 10 -9.45 18.82 -2.65
N ARG A 11 -9.83 19.51 -3.73
CA ARG A 11 -9.23 20.79 -4.11
C ARG A 11 -9.59 21.90 -3.12
N ALA A 12 -10.84 21.95 -2.65
CA ALA A 12 -11.27 22.92 -1.63
C ALA A 12 -10.53 22.71 -0.29
N ALA A 13 -10.16 21.47 0.05
CA ALA A 13 -9.31 21.17 1.21
C ALA A 13 -7.88 21.74 1.10
N LEU A 14 -7.46 22.21 -0.07
CA LEU A 14 -6.19 22.92 -0.30
C LEU A 14 -6.34 24.45 -0.26
N SER A 15 -7.55 24.97 -0.06
CA SER A 15 -7.80 26.41 -0.10
C SER A 15 -7.01 27.17 0.97
N HIS A 16 -6.55 28.37 0.60
CA HIS A 16 -5.98 29.33 1.54
C HIS A 16 -7.04 29.92 2.48
N ALA A 17 -8.32 29.90 2.09
CA ALA A 17 -9.42 30.35 2.92
C ALA A 17 -9.71 29.30 4.02
N PRO A 18 -9.53 29.62 5.32
CA PRO A 18 -9.67 28.62 6.39
C PRO A 18 -11.06 27.98 6.47
N GLU A 19 -12.11 28.75 6.20
CA GLU A 19 -13.49 28.27 6.29
C GLU A 19 -13.85 27.32 5.15
N GLU A 20 -13.35 27.56 3.93
CA GLU A 20 -13.51 26.65 2.80
C GLU A 20 -12.79 25.32 3.05
N ARG A 21 -11.56 25.39 3.55
CA ARG A 21 -10.78 24.19 3.90
C ARG A 21 -11.49 23.34 4.96
N LYS A 22 -11.94 23.96 6.06
CA LYS A 22 -12.68 23.25 7.12
C LYS A 22 -13.97 22.62 6.60
N ALA A 23 -14.71 23.32 5.75
CA ALA A 23 -15.94 22.81 5.16
C ALA A 23 -15.67 21.59 4.26
N ALA A 24 -14.56 21.62 3.50
CA ALA A 24 -14.14 20.50 2.67
C ALA A 24 -13.70 19.28 3.52
N GLU A 25 -12.91 19.50 4.57
CA GLU A 25 -12.51 18.45 5.51
C GLU A 25 -13.72 17.79 6.19
N ALA A 26 -14.67 18.59 6.70
CA ALA A 26 -15.92 18.08 7.27
C ALA A 26 -16.76 17.29 6.24
N SER A 27 -16.76 17.73 4.98
CA SER A 27 -17.44 17.00 3.91
C SER A 27 -16.77 15.64 3.66
N LEU A 28 -15.44 15.57 3.62
CA LEU A 28 -14.70 14.31 3.49
C LEU A 28 -15.01 13.34 4.65
N GLU A 29 -15.14 13.84 5.87
CA GLU A 29 -15.49 13.04 7.04
C GLU A 29 -16.92 12.48 6.96
N GLN A 30 -17.88 13.26 6.46
CA GLN A 30 -19.26 12.81 6.27
C GLN A 30 -19.37 11.74 5.18
N LEU A 31 -18.55 11.85 4.14
CA LEU A 31 -18.60 10.99 2.95
C LEU A 31 -17.79 9.71 3.09
N GLN A 32 -16.87 9.62 4.05
CA GLN A 32 -15.86 8.56 4.08
C GLN A 32 -16.42 7.13 4.11
N TYR A 33 -17.61 6.94 4.68
CA TYR A 33 -18.28 5.62 4.76
C TYR A 33 -19.29 5.36 3.63
N THR A 34 -19.40 6.26 2.65
CA THR A 34 -20.27 6.06 1.50
C THR A 34 -19.67 5.02 0.55
N GLN A 35 -20.53 4.25 -0.13
CA GLN A 35 -20.09 3.26 -1.11
C GLN A 35 -19.19 3.87 -2.19
N GLN A 36 -18.14 3.15 -2.54
CA GLN A 36 -17.12 3.50 -3.52
C GLN A 36 -16.28 4.73 -3.15
N HIS A 37 -16.39 5.27 -1.94
CA HIS A 37 -15.56 6.42 -1.52
C HIS A 37 -14.08 6.08 -1.58
N LEU A 38 -13.70 4.95 -0.98
CA LEU A 38 -12.30 4.52 -0.91
C LEU A 38 -11.75 4.17 -2.30
N VAL A 39 -12.57 3.54 -3.14
CA VAL A 39 -12.22 3.19 -4.52
C VAL A 39 -12.00 4.45 -5.36
N ARG A 40 -12.86 5.47 -5.22
CA ARG A 40 -12.71 6.75 -5.93
C ARG A 40 -11.48 7.53 -5.49
N LEU A 41 -11.14 7.51 -4.19
CA LEU A 41 -9.88 8.08 -3.73
C LEU A 41 -8.70 7.38 -4.41
N LEU A 42 -8.70 6.05 -4.48
CA LEU A 42 -7.65 5.30 -5.17
C LEU A 42 -7.56 5.70 -6.66
N GLN A 43 -8.70 5.81 -7.35
CA GLN A 43 -8.77 6.28 -8.74
C GLN A 43 -8.15 7.68 -8.92
N ILE A 44 -8.48 8.63 -8.04
CA ILE A 44 -7.92 9.99 -8.08
C ILE A 44 -6.41 9.95 -7.84
N ILE A 45 -5.93 9.15 -6.89
CA ILE A 45 -4.50 9.06 -6.56
C ILE A 45 -3.68 8.57 -7.77
N VAL A 46 -4.21 7.61 -8.53
CA VAL A 46 -3.50 6.98 -9.65
C VAL A 46 -3.68 7.72 -10.97
N ASP A 47 -4.68 8.61 -11.07
CA ASP A 47 -4.92 9.41 -12.25
C ASP A 47 -3.79 10.42 -12.49
N GLY A 48 -2.95 10.13 -13.49
CA GLY A 48 -1.84 10.96 -13.92
C GLY A 48 -2.26 12.33 -14.46
N SER A 49 -3.52 12.50 -14.86
CA SER A 49 -4.06 13.77 -15.36
C SER A 49 -4.55 14.71 -14.25
N CYS A 50 -4.75 14.18 -13.03
CA CYS A 50 -5.16 14.98 -11.88
C CYS A 50 -3.98 15.77 -11.31
N ASP A 51 -4.27 16.98 -10.80
CA ASP A 51 -3.27 17.84 -10.18
C ASP A 51 -2.56 17.15 -9.01
N MET A 52 -1.23 17.31 -8.93
CA MET A 52 -0.40 16.62 -7.94
C MET A 52 -0.81 16.94 -6.49
N ALA A 53 -1.21 18.18 -6.19
CA ALA A 53 -1.61 18.55 -4.84
C ALA A 53 -2.93 17.86 -4.46
N VAL A 54 -3.88 17.77 -5.39
CA VAL A 54 -5.14 17.02 -5.18
C VAL A 54 -4.87 15.54 -4.93
N ARG A 55 -4.00 14.92 -5.74
CA ARG A 55 -3.60 13.52 -5.58
C ARG A 55 -2.92 13.28 -4.23
N GLN A 56 -2.09 14.22 -3.77
CA GLN A 56 -1.43 14.14 -2.48
C GLN A 56 -2.44 14.18 -1.34
N VAL A 57 -3.39 15.12 -1.32
CA VAL A 57 -4.45 15.17 -0.31
C VAL A 57 -5.31 13.91 -0.34
N ALA A 58 -5.67 13.42 -1.53
CA ALA A 58 -6.40 12.17 -1.68
C ALA A 58 -5.65 10.98 -1.05
N SER A 59 -4.33 10.88 -1.28
CA SER A 59 -3.51 9.80 -0.73
C SER A 59 -3.35 9.86 0.80
N ILE A 60 -3.28 11.07 1.36
CA ILE A 60 -3.22 11.27 2.81
C ILE A 60 -4.58 10.91 3.44
N HIS A 61 -5.68 11.36 2.85
CA HIS A 61 -7.03 11.03 3.31
C HIS A 61 -7.30 9.52 3.23
N PHE A 62 -6.94 8.90 2.10
CA PHE A 62 -7.04 7.45 1.90
C PHE A 62 -6.29 6.69 3.01
N LYS A 63 -5.02 7.01 3.23
CA LYS A 63 -4.21 6.37 4.27
C LYS A 63 -4.80 6.56 5.66
N ASN A 64 -5.18 7.78 6.02
CA ASN A 64 -5.75 8.07 7.33
C ASN A 64 -7.06 7.30 7.56
N PHE A 65 -7.92 7.25 6.54
CA PHE A 65 -9.18 6.52 6.63
C PHE A 65 -8.97 5.00 6.69
N VAL A 66 -8.08 4.43 5.89
CA VAL A 66 -7.68 3.01 5.96
C VAL A 66 -7.15 2.68 7.36
N SER A 67 -6.21 3.48 7.87
CA SER A 67 -5.64 3.26 9.21
C SER A 67 -6.70 3.28 10.32
N LYS A 68 -7.74 4.10 10.18
CA LYS A 68 -8.80 4.23 11.18
C LYS A 68 -9.86 3.14 11.06
N ALA A 69 -10.29 2.82 9.85
CA ALA A 69 -11.55 2.11 9.60
C ALA A 69 -11.40 0.75 8.90
N TRP A 70 -10.19 0.34 8.51
CA TRP A 70 -10.00 -0.96 7.85
C TRP A 70 -10.28 -2.14 8.77
N SER A 71 -9.75 -2.10 9.99
CA SER A 71 -10.05 -3.08 11.05
C SER A 71 -10.25 -2.33 12.37
N PRO A 72 -11.47 -1.82 12.63
CA PRO A 72 -11.77 -1.07 13.85
C PRO A 72 -11.44 -1.89 15.11
N ILE A 73 -10.81 -1.26 16.10
CA ILE A 73 -10.50 -1.89 17.39
C ILE A 73 -11.79 -2.10 18.20
N ASP A 74 -12.71 -1.15 18.11
CA ASP A 74 -14.00 -1.20 18.78
C ASP A 74 -14.97 -2.09 17.97
N PRO A 75 -15.40 -3.25 18.52
CA PRO A 75 -16.36 -4.12 17.85
C PRO A 75 -17.75 -3.47 17.66
N ASP A 76 -18.08 -2.45 18.47
CA ASP A 76 -19.34 -1.71 18.42
C ASP A 76 -19.33 -0.57 17.38
N GLU A 77 -18.21 -0.34 16.69
CA GLU A 77 -18.12 0.65 15.61
C GLU A 77 -19.09 0.30 14.48
N THR A 78 -20.14 1.11 14.37
CA THR A 78 -21.23 0.91 13.39
C THR A 78 -20.82 1.36 11.99
N ARG A 79 -19.86 2.28 11.86
CA ARG A 79 -19.41 2.82 10.58
C ARG A 79 -18.26 1.99 10.05
N LYS A 80 -18.53 1.14 9.06
CA LYS A 80 -17.56 0.23 8.46
C LYS A 80 -17.35 0.54 6.98
N ILE A 81 -16.13 0.29 6.49
CA ILE A 81 -15.85 0.30 5.06
C ILE A 81 -16.64 -0.85 4.42
N PRO A 82 -17.42 -0.61 3.36
CA PRO A 82 -18.12 -1.69 2.66
C PRO A 82 -17.15 -2.78 2.18
N GLU A 83 -17.49 -4.05 2.35
CA GLU A 83 -16.60 -5.16 1.95
C GLU A 83 -16.28 -5.15 0.44
N GLY A 84 -17.24 -4.74 -0.39
CA GLY A 84 -17.00 -4.56 -1.83
C GLY A 84 -15.90 -3.53 -2.14
N ASP A 85 -15.83 -2.44 -1.38
CA ASP A 85 -14.76 -1.45 -1.52
C ASP A 85 -13.42 -2.02 -1.03
N LYS A 86 -13.42 -2.79 0.06
CA LYS A 86 -12.21 -3.47 0.55
C LYS A 86 -11.65 -4.45 -0.49
N SER A 87 -12.51 -5.28 -1.09
CA SER A 87 -12.12 -6.22 -2.14
C SER A 87 -11.48 -5.50 -3.31
N MET A 88 -12.14 -4.44 -3.82
CA MET A 88 -11.61 -3.65 -4.94
C MET A 88 -10.26 -3.02 -4.61
N VAL A 89 -10.07 -2.51 -3.38
CA VAL A 89 -8.75 -1.98 -2.98
C VAL A 89 -7.70 -3.07 -2.95
N ARG A 90 -7.98 -4.24 -2.34
CA ARG A 90 -7.04 -5.37 -2.30
C ARG A 90 -6.65 -5.86 -3.70
N GLU A 91 -7.60 -5.91 -4.62
CA GLU A 91 -7.35 -6.34 -6.00
C GLU A 91 -6.45 -5.38 -6.79
N ASN A 92 -6.52 -4.08 -6.52
CA ASN A 92 -5.93 -3.07 -7.39
C ASN A 92 -4.71 -2.34 -6.77
N ILE A 93 -4.64 -2.20 -5.45
CA ILE A 93 -3.67 -1.30 -4.80
C ILE A 93 -2.21 -1.66 -5.11
N LEU A 94 -1.88 -2.94 -5.22
CA LEU A 94 -0.51 -3.42 -5.45
C LEU A 94 0.03 -2.99 -6.81
N GLY A 95 -0.80 -3.06 -7.85
CA GLY A 95 -0.42 -2.73 -9.23
C GLY A 95 -0.04 -1.26 -9.44
N PHE A 96 -0.49 -0.37 -8.56
CA PHE A 96 -0.24 1.06 -8.68
C PHE A 96 1.02 1.53 -7.93
N VAL A 97 1.58 0.73 -7.02
CA VAL A 97 2.73 1.14 -6.18
C VAL A 97 3.92 1.57 -7.03
N THR A 98 4.22 0.83 -8.09
CA THR A 98 5.35 1.08 -9.00
C THR A 98 5.13 2.31 -9.88
N GLN A 99 3.88 2.57 -10.25
CA GLN A 99 3.50 3.63 -11.18
C GLN A 99 3.44 5.03 -10.54
N LEU A 100 3.32 5.08 -9.21
CA LEU A 100 3.17 6.34 -8.48
C LEU A 100 4.51 7.04 -8.21
N PRO A 101 4.55 8.38 -8.20
CA PRO A 101 5.68 9.14 -7.68
C PRO A 101 6.01 8.79 -6.23
N PRO A 102 7.28 8.97 -5.77
CA PRO A 102 7.71 8.58 -4.42
C PRO A 102 6.83 9.10 -3.28
N LEU A 103 6.33 10.33 -3.40
CA LEU A 103 5.48 10.98 -2.40
C LEU A 103 4.14 10.25 -2.20
N LEU A 104 3.48 9.87 -3.29
CA LEU A 104 2.20 9.15 -3.25
C LEU A 104 2.42 7.68 -2.89
N ARG A 105 3.50 7.08 -3.41
CA ARG A 105 3.91 5.72 -3.09
C ARG A 105 4.12 5.51 -1.60
N ALA A 106 4.72 6.48 -0.90
CA ALA A 106 4.90 6.41 0.56
C ALA A 106 3.57 6.35 1.33
N GLN A 107 2.54 7.10 0.89
CA GLN A 107 1.21 7.05 1.53
C GLN A 107 0.49 5.73 1.24
N LEU A 108 0.56 5.24 -0.01
CA LEU A 108 0.01 3.92 -0.36
C LEU A 108 0.74 2.79 0.36
N GLY A 109 2.05 2.88 0.53
CA GLY A 109 2.83 1.89 1.28
C GLY A 109 2.37 1.74 2.72
N GLU A 110 2.05 2.84 3.41
CA GLU A 110 1.50 2.77 4.76
C GLU A 110 0.08 2.17 4.77
N SER A 111 -0.72 2.47 3.74
CA SER A 111 -2.04 1.85 3.59
C SER A 111 -1.93 0.33 3.36
N ILE A 112 -1.03 -0.10 2.47
CA ILE A 112 -0.74 -1.52 2.19
C ILE A 112 -0.28 -2.22 3.47
N LYS A 113 0.57 -1.58 4.28
CA LYS A 113 0.98 -2.11 5.57
C LYS A 113 -0.23 -2.35 6.49
N THR A 114 -1.16 -1.40 6.60
CA THR A 114 -2.40 -1.60 7.37
C THR A 114 -3.20 -2.80 6.85
N LEU A 115 -3.39 -2.90 5.53
CA LEU A 115 -4.10 -4.03 4.91
C LEU A 115 -3.41 -5.36 5.20
N ILE A 116 -2.08 -5.44 5.05
CA ILE A 116 -1.32 -6.67 5.31
C ILE A 116 -1.42 -7.10 6.77
N LEU A 117 -1.36 -6.14 7.71
CA LEU A 117 -1.48 -6.45 9.13
C LEU A 117 -2.86 -7.04 9.46
N ALA A 118 -3.92 -6.50 8.86
CA ALA A 118 -5.29 -6.92 9.11
C ALA A 118 -5.70 -8.20 8.37
N ASP A 119 -5.31 -8.34 7.10
CA ASP A 119 -6.00 -9.27 6.19
C ASP A 119 -5.13 -10.46 5.75
N TYR A 120 -3.80 -10.38 5.81
CA TYR A 120 -2.93 -11.47 5.37
C TYR A 120 -2.66 -12.48 6.51
N PRO A 121 -2.62 -13.80 6.29
CA PRO A 121 -2.90 -14.49 5.03
C PRO A 121 -4.38 -14.80 4.77
N GLU A 122 -5.24 -14.82 5.79
CA GLU A 122 -6.55 -15.48 5.71
C GLU A 122 -7.52 -14.77 4.77
N GLN A 123 -7.60 -13.44 4.84
CA GLN A 123 -8.52 -12.66 4.02
C GLN A 123 -7.87 -12.25 2.69
N TRP A 124 -6.55 -12.14 2.61
CA TRP A 124 -5.82 -11.74 1.39
C TRP A 124 -4.77 -12.78 0.92
N PRO A 125 -5.17 -14.03 0.63
CA PRO A 125 -4.24 -15.10 0.27
C PRO A 125 -3.52 -14.87 -1.07
N SER A 126 -4.13 -14.11 -1.99
CA SER A 126 -3.56 -13.78 -3.29
C SER A 126 -2.35 -12.85 -3.25
N LEU A 127 -2.06 -12.22 -2.10
CA LEU A 127 -0.93 -11.31 -1.92
C LEU A 127 0.41 -11.98 -2.24
N LEU A 128 0.65 -13.18 -1.69
CA LEU A 128 1.93 -13.88 -1.88
C LEU A 128 2.13 -14.29 -3.33
N HIS A 129 1.07 -14.80 -3.97
CA HIS A 129 1.08 -15.11 -5.40
C HIS A 129 1.38 -13.89 -6.26
N TRP A 130 0.80 -12.71 -5.93
CA TRP A 130 1.13 -11.48 -6.64
C TRP A 130 2.61 -11.11 -6.49
N VAL A 131 3.17 -11.24 -5.29
CA VAL A 131 4.59 -10.98 -5.03
C VAL A 131 5.50 -11.91 -5.83
N THR A 132 5.25 -13.22 -5.78
CA THR A 132 6.11 -14.23 -6.44
C THR A 132 6.06 -14.09 -7.96
N HIS A 133 4.87 -13.85 -8.53
CA HIS A 133 4.70 -13.60 -9.96
C HIS A 133 5.43 -12.33 -10.43
N ASN A 134 5.27 -11.22 -9.71
CA ASN A 134 5.84 -9.93 -10.14
C ASN A 134 7.35 -9.82 -9.86
N MET A 135 7.93 -10.69 -9.04
CA MET A 135 9.37 -10.75 -8.80
C MET A 135 10.16 -11.24 -10.04
N GLU A 136 9.50 -11.99 -10.94
CA GLU A 136 10.09 -12.45 -12.21
C GLU A 136 10.08 -11.37 -13.31
N SER A 137 9.25 -10.33 -13.15
CA SER A 137 9.09 -9.27 -14.14
C SER A 137 10.07 -8.13 -13.91
N GLN A 138 10.84 -7.75 -14.93
CA GLN A 138 11.80 -6.64 -14.85
C GLN A 138 11.12 -5.30 -14.48
N ASP A 139 9.90 -5.07 -14.98
CA ASP A 139 9.18 -3.82 -14.75
C ASP A 139 8.50 -3.78 -13.36
N GLN A 140 8.27 -4.94 -12.74
CA GLN A 140 7.53 -5.04 -11.48
C GLN A 140 8.38 -5.50 -10.29
N ILE A 141 9.65 -5.86 -10.51
CA ILE A 141 10.55 -6.35 -9.46
C ILE A 141 10.64 -5.38 -8.28
N PHE A 142 10.71 -4.07 -8.54
CA PHE A 142 10.71 -3.07 -7.47
C PHE A 142 9.43 -3.12 -6.64
N GLY A 143 8.27 -3.24 -7.29
CA GLY A 143 6.97 -3.33 -6.62
C GLY A 143 6.84 -4.60 -5.79
N ALA A 144 7.23 -5.74 -6.37
CA ALA A 144 7.24 -7.02 -5.68
C ALA A 144 8.13 -6.97 -4.42
N LEU A 145 9.36 -6.46 -4.54
CA LEU A 145 10.26 -6.32 -3.40
C LEU A 145 9.76 -5.30 -2.37
N TYR A 146 9.13 -4.21 -2.81
CA TYR A 146 8.55 -3.21 -1.92
C TYR A 146 7.42 -3.81 -1.07
N VAL A 147 6.50 -4.55 -1.69
CA VAL A 147 5.39 -5.21 -1.00
C VAL A 147 5.91 -6.36 -0.12
N LEU A 148 6.83 -7.18 -0.63
CA LEU A 148 7.45 -8.26 0.15
C LEU A 148 8.19 -7.70 1.37
N ARG A 149 8.89 -6.57 1.23
CA ARG A 149 9.52 -5.90 2.36
C ARG A 149 8.50 -5.57 3.45
N ILE A 150 7.34 -5.01 3.10
CA ILE A 150 6.28 -4.69 4.07
C ILE A 150 5.73 -5.98 4.69
N LEU A 151 5.49 -7.02 3.88
CA LEU A 151 5.01 -8.30 4.33
C LEU A 151 5.97 -8.96 5.34
N SER A 152 7.27 -8.99 5.05
CA SER A 152 8.27 -9.51 6.00
C SER A 152 8.31 -8.72 7.31
N ARG A 153 8.03 -7.40 7.31
CA ARG A 153 7.94 -6.60 8.56
C ARG A 153 6.84 -7.04 9.49
N LYS A 154 5.74 -7.59 8.97
CA LYS A 154 4.63 -8.07 9.80
C LYS A 154 5.12 -9.05 10.88
N TYR A 155 6.16 -9.82 10.55
CA TYR A 155 6.70 -10.88 11.38
C TYR A 155 8.00 -10.50 12.12
N GLU A 156 8.51 -9.28 11.93
CA GLU A 156 9.65 -8.75 12.70
C GLU A 156 9.29 -8.73 14.20
N PHE A 157 10.18 -9.26 15.04
CA PHE A 157 10.03 -9.26 16.51
C PHE A 157 8.77 -9.97 17.03
N LYS A 158 8.25 -10.94 16.27
CA LYS A 158 7.11 -11.79 16.65
C LYS A 158 7.55 -13.11 17.28
N SER A 159 6.66 -13.74 18.05
CA SER A 159 6.93 -15.06 18.63
C SER A 159 7.07 -16.13 17.54
N GLU A 160 7.63 -17.29 17.88
CA GLU A 160 7.80 -18.39 16.93
C GLU A 160 6.44 -18.86 16.35
N GLU A 161 5.39 -18.88 17.18
CA GLU A 161 4.05 -19.25 16.77
C GLU A 161 3.43 -18.21 15.81
N GLU A 162 3.58 -16.92 16.10
CA GLU A 162 3.11 -15.84 15.22
C GLU A 162 3.86 -15.81 13.88
N ARG A 163 5.05 -16.41 13.82
CA ARG A 163 5.89 -16.49 12.62
C ARG A 163 5.63 -17.70 11.74
N ILE A 164 4.75 -18.63 12.13
CA ILE A 164 4.42 -19.80 11.29
C ILE A 164 4.08 -19.40 9.84
N PRO A 165 3.27 -18.36 9.55
CA PRO A 165 2.99 -17.95 8.18
C PRO A 165 4.21 -17.43 7.39
N LEU A 166 5.27 -16.99 8.08
CA LEU A 166 6.51 -16.53 7.45
C LEU A 166 7.24 -17.68 6.74
N TYR A 167 7.11 -18.91 7.20
CA TYR A 167 7.81 -20.06 6.60
C TYR A 167 7.39 -20.29 5.14
N GLN A 168 6.10 -20.14 4.84
CA GLN A 168 5.61 -20.20 3.46
C GLN A 168 6.19 -19.07 2.61
N ILE A 169 6.26 -17.84 3.15
CA ILE A 169 6.86 -16.70 2.44
C ILE A 169 8.33 -16.99 2.13
N VAL A 170 9.07 -17.55 3.09
CA VAL A 170 10.48 -17.92 2.92
C VAL A 170 10.63 -19.00 1.86
N GLU A 171 9.86 -20.08 1.95
CA GLU A 171 9.91 -21.20 1.00
C GLU A 171 9.63 -20.74 -0.44
N GLU A 172 8.62 -19.89 -0.65
CA GLU A 172 8.23 -19.44 -1.98
C GLU A 172 9.12 -18.32 -2.55
N CYS A 173 9.65 -17.42 -1.70
CA CYS A 173 10.38 -16.24 -2.16
C CYS A 173 11.91 -16.37 -2.10
N PHE A 174 12.47 -17.05 -1.11
CA PHE A 174 13.91 -16.93 -0.82
C PHE A 174 14.83 -17.51 -1.89
N PRO A 175 14.55 -18.68 -2.48
CA PRO A 175 15.37 -19.19 -3.57
C PRO A 175 15.50 -18.18 -4.72
N ARG A 176 14.40 -17.48 -5.03
CA ARG A 176 14.35 -16.45 -6.09
C ARG A 176 15.09 -15.18 -5.68
N LEU A 177 14.87 -14.70 -4.45
CA LEU A 177 15.58 -13.54 -3.91
C LEU A 177 17.09 -13.75 -3.90
N LEU A 178 17.56 -14.95 -3.54
CA LEU A 178 18.99 -15.29 -3.54
C LEU A 178 19.58 -15.25 -4.95
N ASN A 179 18.87 -15.78 -5.95
CA ASN A 179 19.31 -15.74 -7.34
C ASN A 179 19.40 -14.30 -7.87
N ILE A 180 18.37 -13.49 -7.60
CA ILE A 180 18.35 -12.07 -7.97
C ILE A 180 19.50 -11.33 -7.27
N PHE A 181 19.61 -11.47 -5.95
CA PHE A 181 20.65 -10.82 -5.16
C PHE A 181 22.04 -11.18 -5.69
N SER A 182 22.31 -12.48 -5.90
CA SER A 182 23.59 -12.97 -6.41
C SER A 182 23.94 -12.39 -7.78
N THR A 183 22.94 -12.12 -8.62
CA THR A 183 23.13 -11.47 -9.93
C THR A 183 23.45 -9.98 -9.75
N LEU A 184 22.65 -9.27 -8.95
CA LEU A 184 22.76 -7.82 -8.80
C LEU A 184 24.08 -7.39 -8.12
N VAL A 185 24.58 -8.17 -7.15
CA VAL A 185 25.83 -7.83 -6.45
C VAL A 185 27.10 -7.99 -7.29
N GLN A 186 27.02 -8.67 -8.44
CA GLN A 186 28.15 -8.78 -9.38
C GLN A 186 28.29 -7.54 -10.27
N ILE A 187 27.28 -6.65 -10.27
CA ILE A 187 27.32 -5.42 -11.08
C ILE A 187 28.30 -4.44 -10.43
N VAL A 188 29.42 -4.21 -11.11
CA VAL A 188 30.41 -3.21 -10.70
C VAL A 188 29.83 -1.81 -10.91
N ASN A 189 29.88 -0.96 -9.88
CA ASN A 189 29.30 0.39 -9.87
C ASN A 189 27.81 0.41 -10.27
N PRO A 190 26.93 -0.25 -9.49
CA PRO A 190 25.53 -0.39 -9.85
C PRO A 190 24.83 0.99 -9.89
N PRO A 191 23.88 1.19 -10.83
CA PRO A 191 22.96 2.32 -10.79
C PRO A 191 22.20 2.39 -9.46
N ILE A 192 21.68 3.57 -9.12
CA ILE A 192 20.99 3.79 -7.84
C ILE A 192 19.77 2.88 -7.69
N GLU A 193 19.06 2.62 -8.79
CA GLU A 193 17.89 1.75 -8.83
C GLU A 193 18.26 0.32 -8.47
N VAL A 194 19.39 -0.18 -8.99
CA VAL A 194 19.92 -1.51 -8.67
C VAL A 194 20.36 -1.58 -7.20
N ALA A 195 21.03 -0.53 -6.71
CA ALA A 195 21.43 -0.45 -5.31
C ALA A 195 20.21 -0.47 -4.36
N ASP A 196 19.11 0.17 -4.74
CA ASP A 196 17.86 0.14 -3.98
C ASP A 196 17.21 -1.27 -3.96
N LEU A 197 17.27 -2.03 -5.07
CA LEU A 197 16.82 -3.43 -5.09
C LEU A 197 17.68 -4.29 -4.14
N ILE A 198 19.01 -4.19 -4.23
CA ILE A 198 19.94 -4.92 -3.35
C ILE A 198 19.62 -4.62 -1.89
N LYS A 199 19.46 -3.34 -1.55
CA LYS A 199 19.11 -2.87 -0.20
C LYS A 199 17.76 -3.42 0.27
N LEU A 200 16.74 -3.47 -0.60
CA LEU A 200 15.44 -4.05 -0.25
C LEU A 200 15.57 -5.55 0.06
N ILE A 201 16.31 -6.30 -0.77
CA ILE A 201 16.52 -7.74 -0.57
C ILE A 201 17.24 -8.01 0.75
N CYS A 202 18.32 -7.28 1.06
CA CYS A 202 19.01 -7.40 2.35
C CYS A 202 18.07 -7.16 3.53
N LYS A 203 17.20 -6.15 3.43
CA LYS A 203 16.23 -5.86 4.50
C LYS A 203 15.17 -6.96 4.62
N ILE A 204 14.72 -7.56 3.52
CA ILE A 204 13.80 -8.70 3.54
C ILE A 204 14.43 -9.88 4.28
N PHE A 205 15.66 -10.26 3.94
CA PHE A 205 16.38 -11.32 4.63
C PHE A 205 16.52 -11.04 6.12
N TRP A 206 16.93 -9.82 6.48
CA TRP A 206 17.07 -9.44 7.89
C TRP A 206 15.76 -9.58 8.69
N SER A 207 14.64 -9.13 8.13
CA SER A 207 13.32 -9.22 8.77
C SER A 207 12.82 -10.63 9.01
N SER A 208 13.27 -11.58 8.19
CA SER A 208 12.78 -12.95 8.22
C SER A 208 13.63 -13.91 9.06
N ILE A 209 14.80 -13.48 9.54
CA ILE A 209 15.74 -14.32 10.30
C ILE A 209 15.70 -14.01 11.80
N TYR A 210 15.36 -12.76 12.17
CA TYR A 210 15.33 -12.32 13.57
C TYR A 210 14.23 -13.01 14.38
#